data_AF-A0A0D3AUD7-F1
#
_entry.id   AF-A0A0D3AUD7-F1
#
_cell.length_a   1.000
_cell.length_b   1.000
_cell.length_c   1.000
_cell.angle_alpha   90.00
_cell.angle_beta   90.00
_cell.angle_gamma   90.00
#
_symmetry.space_group_name_H-M   'P 1'
#
loop_
_entity.id
_entity.type
_entity.pdbx_description
1 polymer ?
#
loop_
_entity_poly.entity_id
_entity_poly.type
_entity_poly.pdbx_seq_one_letter_code
_entity_poly.pdbx_strand_id
1 'polypeptide(L)'
;MACKLLCLLVVFAIITFVTHGSEPHCGLNDVTLRQSKSGMVESKPVWKVTLNNPCICLLTNLKLSCTGFESVMPVDTLIKTGDVCVLNKSIQGFS
;
A
#
# COMPACT_ATOMS: atom_id res chain seq x y z
N MET A 1 -13.79 47.98 -19.50
CA MET A 1 -13.98 46.65 -18.88
C MET A 1 -13.32 45.48 -19.63
N ALA A 2 -13.13 45.53 -20.95
CA ALA A 2 -12.67 44.38 -21.76
C ALA A 2 -11.30 43.80 -21.38
N CYS A 3 -10.33 44.63 -20.99
CA CYS A 3 -8.98 44.16 -20.64
C CYS A 3 -8.96 43.28 -19.36
N LYS A 4 -9.80 43.63 -18.37
CA LYS A 4 -9.94 42.84 -17.12
C LYS A 4 -10.61 41.48 -17.37
N LEU A 5 -11.57 41.44 -18.30
CA LEU A 5 -12.24 40.20 -18.70
C LEU A 5 -11.28 39.28 -19.47
N LEU A 6 -10.43 39.84 -20.34
CA LEU A 6 -9.41 39.09 -21.08
C LEU A 6 -8.37 38.47 -20.14
N CYS A 7 -7.89 39.21 -19.14
CA CYS A 7 -6.95 38.67 -18.15
C CYS A 7 -7.57 37.54 -17.30
N LEU A 8 -8.84 37.66 -16.91
CA LEU A 8 -9.53 36.61 -16.14
C LEU A 8 -9.67 35.31 -16.94
N LEU A 9 -9.99 35.40 -18.23
CA LEU A 9 -10.11 34.23 -19.11
C LEU A 9 -8.76 33.52 -19.31
N VAL A 10 -7.66 34.28 -19.43
CA VAL A 10 -6.31 33.72 -19.53
C VAL A 10 -5.90 33.01 -18.25
N VAL A 11 -6.17 33.60 -17.07
CA VAL A 11 -5.86 32.96 -15.79
C VAL A 11 -6.66 31.66 -15.60
N PHE A 12 -7.95 31.66 -15.96
CA PHE A 12 -8.79 30.46 -15.86
C PHE A 12 -8.31 29.34 -16.81
N ALA A 13 -7.91 29.71 -18.03
CA ALA A 13 -7.36 28.76 -19.02
C ALA A 13 -6.03 28.13 -18.55
N ILE A 14 -5.16 28.91 -17.90
CA ILE A 14 -3.90 28.39 -17.33
C ILE A 14 -4.19 27.42 -16.19
N ILE A 15 -5.11 27.75 -15.27
CA ILE A 15 -5.46 26.88 -14.13
C ILE A 15 -6.05 25.54 -14.59
N THR A 16 -6.87 25.53 -15.65
CA THR A 16 -7.41 24.27 -16.20
C THR A 16 -6.34 23.37 -16.82
N PHE A 17 -5.24 23.93 -17.31
CA PHE A 17 -4.18 23.14 -17.98
C PHE A 17 -3.19 22.47 -17.00
N VAL A 18 -3.11 22.93 -15.74
CA VAL A 18 -2.13 22.42 -14.75
C VAL A 18 -2.63 21.24 -13.90
N THR A 19 -3.86 20.75 -14.11
CA THR A 19 -4.47 19.72 -13.24
C THR A 19 -4.50 18.33 -13.88
N HIS A 20 -3.38 17.88 -14.42
CA HIS A 20 -3.21 16.47 -14.79
C HIS A 20 -1.94 15.94 -14.09
N GLY A 21 -1.96 15.98 -12.76
CA GLY A 21 -1.05 15.13 -11.99
C GLY A 21 -1.46 13.69 -12.26
N SER A 22 -0.62 12.94 -12.97
CA SER A 22 -0.76 11.50 -13.09
C SER A 22 -0.61 10.90 -11.70
N GLU A 23 -1.71 10.73 -10.99
CA GLU A 23 -1.71 9.91 -9.77
C GLU A 23 -1.13 8.55 -10.18
N PRO A 24 -0.04 8.08 -9.55
CA PRO A 24 0.48 6.77 -9.85
C PRO A 24 -0.66 5.78 -9.61
N HIS A 25 -1.11 5.12 -10.68
CA HIS A 25 -2.10 4.06 -10.62
C HIS A 25 -1.50 2.95 -9.77
N CYS A 26 -1.72 3.02 -8.46
CA CYS A 26 -1.25 2.04 -7.51
C CYS A 26 -2.44 1.17 -7.10
N GLY A 27 -2.37 -0.11 -7.48
CA GLY A 27 -3.29 -1.12 -7.02
C GLY A 27 -2.64 -2.07 -6.02
N LEU A 28 -3.47 -2.90 -5.38
CA LEU A 28 -2.98 -4.02 -4.57
C LEU A 28 -2.10 -4.99 -5.37
N ASN A 29 -2.28 -5.04 -6.69
CA ASN A 29 -1.51 -5.89 -7.60
C ASN A 29 -0.03 -5.46 -7.73
N ASP A 30 0.29 -4.21 -7.41
CA ASP A 30 1.66 -3.69 -7.46
C ASP A 30 2.44 -4.03 -6.18
N VAL A 31 1.74 -4.40 -5.12
CA VAL A 31 2.34 -4.80 -3.84
C VAL A 31 2.89 -6.21 -3.98
N THR A 32 4.18 -6.37 -3.67
CA THR A 32 4.81 -7.69 -3.72
C THR A 32 5.00 -8.26 -2.32
N LEU A 33 4.61 -9.52 -2.17
CA LEU A 33 4.81 -10.31 -0.95
C LEU A 33 5.89 -11.35 -1.21
N ARG A 34 6.97 -11.32 -0.43
CA ARG A 34 8.04 -12.30 -0.46
C ARG A 34 8.11 -13.02 0.88
N GLN A 35 8.32 -14.33 0.83
CA GLN A 35 8.51 -15.16 2.02
C GLN A 35 9.81 -15.94 1.88
N SER A 36 10.60 -15.99 2.96
CA SER A 36 11.79 -16.82 3.02
C SER A 36 11.86 -17.54 4.36
N LYS A 37 12.32 -18.79 4.34
CA LYS A 37 12.56 -19.55 5.55
C LYS A 37 13.77 -18.94 6.27
N SER A 38 13.58 -18.48 7.49
CA SER A 38 14.63 -17.87 8.30
C SER A 38 15.24 -18.83 9.32
N GLY A 39 14.56 -19.93 9.64
CA GLY A 39 15.06 -20.90 10.62
C GLY A 39 14.01 -21.92 11.07
N MET A 40 14.22 -22.48 12.25
CA MET A 40 13.27 -23.35 12.93
C MET A 40 13.18 -23.01 14.41
N VAL A 41 11.97 -23.04 14.96
CA VAL A 41 11.67 -22.93 16.40
C VAL A 41 10.68 -24.04 16.73
N GLU A 42 10.95 -24.82 17.77
CA GLU A 42 10.13 -25.97 18.19
C GLU A 42 9.80 -26.95 17.04
N SER A 43 10.80 -27.25 16.20
CA SER A 43 10.67 -28.09 15.00
C SER A 43 9.68 -27.57 13.94
N LYS A 44 9.24 -26.32 14.04
CA LYS A 44 8.41 -25.63 13.04
C LYS A 44 9.24 -24.59 12.28
N PRO A 45 9.02 -24.40 10.97
CA PRO A 45 9.75 -23.41 10.20
C PRO A 45 9.36 -21.99 10.62
N VAL A 46 10.36 -21.14 10.82
CA VAL A 46 10.16 -19.70 10.97
C VAL A 46 10.25 -19.04 9.60
N TRP A 47 9.23 -18.25 9.26
CA TRP A 47 9.14 -17.55 7.99
C TRP A 47 9.35 -16.06 8.18
N LYS A 48 10.25 -15.48 7.38
CA LYS A 48 10.38 -14.03 7.21
C LYS A 48 9.49 -13.61 6.05
N VAL A 49 8.54 -12.73 6.33
CA VAL A 49 7.65 -12.15 5.32
C VAL A 49 8.05 -10.70 5.08
N THR A 50 8.28 -10.35 3.82
CA THR A 50 8.60 -8.99 3.38
C THR A 50 7.50 -8.52 2.44
N LEU A 51 6.85 -7.41 2.78
CA LEU A 51 5.92 -6.70 1.92
C LEU A 51 6.64 -5.49 1.33
N ASN A 52 6.58 -5.33 0.02
CA ASN A 52 7.15 -4.19 -0.68
C ASN A 52 6.03 -3.42 -1.38
N ASN A 53 5.86 -2.15 -0.98
CA ASN A 53 4.94 -1.21 -1.58
C ASN A 53 5.74 -0.27 -2.51
N PRO A 54 5.72 -0.48 -3.84
CA PRO A 54 6.43 0.38 -4.78
C PRO A 54 5.70 1.70 -5.07
N CYS A 55 4.54 1.92 -4.47
CA CYS A 55 3.73 3.10 -4.73
C CYS A 55 4.20 4.28 -3.88
N ILE A 56 3.73 5.49 -4.18
CA ILE A 56 4.01 6.68 -3.35
C ILE A 56 3.02 6.78 -2.16
N CYS A 57 1.88 6.09 -2.25
CA CYS A 57 0.81 6.17 -1.27
C CYS A 57 1.04 5.25 -0.06
N LEU A 58 0.40 5.61 1.06
CA LEU A 58 0.34 4.79 2.26
C LEU A 58 -0.70 3.67 2.08
N LEU A 59 -0.27 2.42 2.18
CA LEU A 59 -1.19 1.28 2.21
C LEU A 59 -1.64 1.02 3.64
N THR A 60 -2.95 0.96 3.83
CA THR A 60 -3.58 0.69 5.13
C THR A 60 -4.60 -0.43 4.99
N ASN A 61 -4.97 -1.07 6.11
CA ASN A 61 -6.01 -2.11 6.15
C ASN A 61 -5.76 -3.29 5.18
N LEU A 62 -4.50 -3.67 4.99
CA LEU A 62 -4.13 -4.73 4.06
C LEU A 62 -4.67 -6.08 4.57
N LYS A 63 -5.44 -6.77 3.72
CA LYS A 63 -5.99 -8.10 4.01
C LYS A 63 -5.24 -9.14 3.20
N LEU A 64 -4.70 -10.13 3.88
CA LEU A 64 -3.96 -11.25 3.30
C LEU A 64 -4.78 -12.52 3.45
N SER A 65 -4.72 -13.39 2.45
CA SER A 65 -5.17 -14.78 2.61
C SER A 65 -4.18 -15.51 3.52
N CYS A 66 -4.70 -16.11 4.58
CA CYS A 66 -3.98 -16.86 5.60
C CYS A 66 -4.58 -18.24 5.82
N THR A 67 -5.26 -18.80 4.81
CA THR A 67 -5.85 -20.13 4.87
C THR A 67 -4.80 -21.16 5.28
N GLY A 68 -5.05 -21.89 6.37
CA GLY A 68 -4.13 -22.89 6.92
C GLY A 68 -2.89 -22.33 7.64
N PHE A 69 -2.74 -21.01 7.76
CA PHE A 69 -1.66 -20.41 8.54
C PHE A 69 -1.95 -20.49 10.04
N GLU A 70 -1.12 -21.21 10.78
CA GLU A 70 -1.16 -21.36 12.23
C GLU A 70 0.25 -21.12 12.79
N SER A 71 0.37 -20.24 13.78
CA SER A 71 1.64 -19.91 14.42
C SER A 71 1.65 -20.37 15.86
N VAL A 72 2.74 -21.02 16.29
CA VAL A 72 2.96 -21.38 17.70
C VAL A 72 3.37 -20.19 18.55
N MET A 73 3.92 -19.15 17.92
CA MET A 73 4.30 -17.92 18.58
C MET A 73 3.34 -16.79 18.23
N PRO A 74 3.09 -15.84 19.14
CA PRO A 74 2.30 -14.65 18.84
C PRO A 74 2.91 -13.87 17.68
N VAL A 75 2.05 -13.37 16.79
CA VAL A 75 2.44 -12.54 15.66
C VAL A 75 1.86 -11.14 15.86
N ASP A 76 2.67 -10.20 16.34
CA ASP A 76 2.19 -8.87 16.72
C ASP A 76 1.75 -8.01 15.54
N THR A 77 2.17 -8.36 14.32
CA THR A 77 1.93 -7.54 13.12
C THR A 77 0.68 -7.97 12.33
N LEU A 78 0.14 -9.16 12.62
CA LEU A 78 -0.94 -9.76 11.84
C LEU A 78 -2.05 -10.25 12.77
N ILE A 79 -3.28 -9.83 12.51
CA ILE A 79 -4.46 -10.26 13.24
C ILE A 79 -5.22 -11.26 12.38
N LYS A 80 -5.25 -12.53 12.79
CA LYS A 80 -5.99 -13.59 12.10
C LYS A 80 -7.48 -13.52 12.44
N THR A 81 -8.33 -13.44 11.42
CA THR A 81 -9.80 -13.46 11.51
C THR A 81 -10.32 -14.53 10.55
N GLY A 82 -10.42 -15.78 11.03
CA GLY A 82 -10.71 -16.94 10.18
C GLY A 82 -9.59 -17.20 9.19
N ASP A 83 -9.90 -17.21 7.89
CA ASP A 83 -8.94 -17.43 6.80
C ASP A 83 -8.26 -16.13 6.30
N VAL A 84 -8.60 -14.98 6.88
CA VAL A 84 -8.03 -13.68 6.51
C VAL A 84 -7.13 -13.18 7.63
N CYS A 85 -5.91 -12.75 7.30
CA CYS A 85 -5.10 -11.94 8.21
C CYS A 85 -5.22 -10.46 7.84
N VAL A 86 -5.40 -9.61 8.84
CA VAL A 86 -5.32 -8.16 8.69
C VAL A 86 -3.96 -7.68 9.19
N LEU A 87 -3.24 -6.95 8.34
CA LEU A 87 -2.02 -6.26 8.76
C LEU A 87 -2.41 -5.07 9.64
N ASN A 88 -1.94 -5.05 10.88
CA ASN A 88 -2.25 -3.98 11.83
C ASN A 88 -1.30 -2.77 11.72
N LYS A 89 -0.49 -2.72 10.66
CA LYS A 89 0.43 -1.64 10.36
C LYS A 89 0.19 -1.09 8.96
N SER A 90 0.43 0.20 8.80
CA SER A 90 0.46 0.86 7.50
C SER A 90 1.83 0.68 6.85
N ILE A 91 1.85 0.48 5.54
CA ILE A 91 3.10 0.35 4.77
C ILE A 91 3.29 1.62 3.96
N GLN A 92 4.33 2.38 4.30
CA GLN A 92 4.73 3.53 3.50
C GLN A 92 5.29 3.05 2.16
N GLY A 93 4.86 3.76 1.13
CA GLY A 93 5.39 3.66 -0.19
C GLY A 93 6.78 4.29 -0.32
N PHE A 94 7.63 3.75 -1.19
CA PHE A 94 8.92 4.36 -1.52
C PHE A 94 8.80 5.10 -2.85
N SER A 95 9.10 6.40 -2.84
CA SER A 95 9.28 7.23 -4.04
C SER A 95 10.71 7.18 -4.54
#